data_AF-A0A401I3H8-F1
#
_entry.id   AF-A0A401I3H8-F1
#
_cell.length_a   1.000
_cell.length_b   1.000
_cell.length_c   1.000
_cell.angle_alpha   90.00
_cell.angle_beta   90.00
_cell.angle_gamma   90.00
#
_symmetry.space_group_name_H-M   'P 1'
#
loop_
_entity.id
_entity.type
_entity.pdbx_description
1 polymer ?
#
loop_
_entity_poly.entity_id
_entity_poly.type
_entity_poly.pdbx_seq_one_letter_code
_entity_poly.pdbx_strand_id
1 'polypeptide(L)'
;MEEENKVAMPILGALVAALVGGALWATVTVMSEREWGLVAWAIGGLTGYAVGFLADRRATQLHQIIAVVASLIGIMLGKFFAFGYIVNNGMSGMFDSYVVSMFMELLPEMFSMFDILFVLFAVVTAWRLPAAMTAKAQQEQTPQPITPVNDRENL
;
A
#
# COMPACT_ATOMS: atom_id res chain seq x y z
N MET A 1 21.19 8.56 14.96
CA MET A 1 20.98 8.83 13.53
C MET A 1 20.75 7.55 12.71
N GLU A 2 21.45 6.43 12.97
CA GLU A 2 21.21 5.16 12.23
C GLU A 2 19.83 4.51 12.50
N GLU A 3 19.33 4.56 13.74
CA GLU A 3 17.99 4.02 14.08
C GLU A 3 16.84 4.83 13.46
N GLU A 4 17.02 6.14 13.32
CA GLU A 4 16.01 7.06 12.78
C GLU A 4 15.81 6.84 11.27
N ASN A 5 16.90 6.64 10.53
CA ASN A 5 16.86 6.37 9.08
C ASN A 5 16.14 5.06 8.74
N LYS A 6 16.27 4.02 9.60
CA LYS A 6 15.61 2.72 9.39
C LYS A 6 14.09 2.79 9.39
N VAL A 7 13.52 3.82 10.02
CA VAL A 7 12.05 4.00 10.10
C VAL A 7 11.59 5.15 9.21
N ALA A 8 12.36 6.23 9.13
CA ALA A 8 12.03 7.39 8.31
C ALA A 8 11.92 7.04 6.82
N MET A 9 12.86 6.24 6.28
CA MET A 9 12.86 5.90 4.86
C MET A 9 11.63 5.06 4.46
N PRO A 10 11.28 3.97 5.18
CA PRO A 10 10.04 3.23 4.92
C PRO A 10 8.78 4.08 5.03
N ILE A 11 8.70 5.02 5.98
CA ILE A 11 7.57 5.96 6.09
C ILE A 11 7.46 6.81 4.83
N LEU A 12 8.55 7.44 4.40
CA LEU A 12 8.57 8.28 3.21
C LEU A 12 8.20 7.48 1.96
N GLY A 13 8.75 6.27 1.81
CA GLY A 13 8.40 5.37 0.72
C GLY A 13 6.92 5.01 0.71
N ALA A 14 6.34 4.70 1.88
CA ALA A 14 4.93 4.39 2.02
C ALA A 14 4.02 5.58 1.69
N LEU A 15 4.38 6.80 2.11
CA LEU A 15 3.63 8.01 1.81
C LEU A 15 3.66 8.35 0.32
N VAL A 16 4.82 8.25 -0.33
CA VAL A 16 4.93 8.43 -1.78
C VAL A 16 4.10 7.39 -2.52
N ALA A 17 4.20 6.12 -2.12
CA ALA A 17 3.38 5.04 -2.67
C ALA A 17 1.88 5.30 -2.50
N ALA A 18 1.45 5.79 -1.34
CA ALA A 18 0.07 6.13 -1.05
C ALA A 18 -0.43 7.29 -1.92
N LEU A 19 0.36 8.35 -2.08
CA LEU A 19 0.03 9.51 -2.92
C LEU A 19 -0.08 9.12 -4.40
N VAL A 20 0.91 8.39 -4.92
CA VAL A 20 0.92 7.92 -6.30
C VAL A 20 -0.23 6.94 -6.54
N GLY A 21 -0.44 5.99 -5.62
CA GLY A 21 -1.54 5.04 -5.70
C GLY A 21 -2.91 5.71 -5.69
N GLY A 22 -3.11 6.70 -4.80
CA GLY A 22 -4.33 7.49 -4.74
C GLY A 22 -4.57 8.32 -6.00
N ALA A 23 -3.54 8.99 -6.52
CA ALA A 23 -3.64 9.76 -7.76
C ALA A 23 -3.96 8.88 -8.98
N LEU A 24 -3.34 7.70 -9.08
CA LEU A 24 -3.65 6.72 -10.11
C LEU A 24 -5.08 6.22 -9.99
N TRP A 25 -5.55 5.93 -8.77
CA TRP A 25 -6.94 5.54 -8.56
C TRP A 25 -7.92 6.62 -9.00
N ALA A 26 -7.69 7.86 -8.60
CA ALA A 26 -8.52 8.98 -9.01
C ALA A 26 -8.61 9.12 -10.53
N THR A 27 -7.48 9.00 -11.21
CA THR A 27 -7.41 9.04 -12.68
C THR A 27 -8.26 7.92 -13.30
N VAL A 28 -8.10 6.68 -12.83
CA VAL A 28 -8.87 5.54 -13.34
C VAL A 28 -10.37 5.72 -13.10
N THR A 29 -10.76 6.20 -11.91
CA THR A 29 -12.16 6.42 -11.55
C THR A 29 -12.81 7.50 -12.43
N VAL A 30 -12.12 8.63 -12.62
CA VAL A 30 -12.61 9.73 -13.46
C VAL A 30 -12.75 9.29 -14.92
N MET A 31 -11.79 8.53 -15.45
CA MET A 31 -11.84 8.07 -16.84
C MET A 31 -12.85 6.96 -17.10
N SER A 32 -13.07 6.08 -16.11
CA SER A 32 -13.88 4.88 -16.29
C SER A 32 -15.34 5.06 -15.85
N GLU A 33 -15.68 6.20 -15.22
CA GLU A 33 -16.97 6.45 -14.56
C GLU A 33 -17.40 5.30 -13.62
N ARG A 34 -16.42 4.54 -13.13
CA ARG A 34 -16.62 3.30 -12.36
C ARG A 34 -15.56 3.19 -11.28
N GLU A 35 -16.01 2.85 -10.08
CA GLU A 35 -15.12 2.55 -8.97
C GLU A 35 -14.65 1.09 -9.04
N TRP A 36 -13.36 0.89 -9.28
CA TRP A 36 -12.74 -0.43 -9.28
C TRP A 36 -12.09 -0.68 -7.92
N GLY A 37 -12.75 -1.44 -7.06
CA GLY A 37 -12.18 -1.83 -5.75
C GLY A 37 -10.82 -2.54 -5.85
N LEU A 38 -10.51 -3.16 -6.99
CA LEU A 38 -9.18 -3.73 -7.27
C LEU A 38 -8.04 -2.72 -7.11
N VAL A 39 -8.27 -1.43 -7.39
CA VAL A 39 -7.24 -0.40 -7.25
C VAL A 39 -6.90 -0.18 -5.76
N ALA A 40 -7.89 -0.27 -4.86
CA ALA A 40 -7.64 -0.20 -3.42
C ALA A 40 -6.71 -1.32 -2.95
N TRP A 41 -6.94 -2.55 -3.43
CA TRP A 41 -6.04 -3.68 -3.15
C TRP A 41 -4.63 -3.45 -3.71
N ALA A 42 -4.51 -2.92 -4.92
CA ALA A 42 -3.23 -2.57 -5.53
C ALA A 42 -2.47 -1.50 -4.72
N ILE A 43 -3.17 -0.49 -4.17
CA ILE A 43 -2.57 0.51 -3.27
C ILE A 43 -1.98 -0.17 -2.03
N GLY A 44 -2.72 -1.09 -1.40
CA GLY A 44 -2.21 -1.85 -0.23
C GLY A 44 -0.99 -2.70 -0.56
N GLY A 45 -0.97 -3.33 -1.73
CA GLY A 45 0.22 -4.02 -2.23
C GLY A 45 1.40 -3.08 -2.45
N LEU A 46 1.16 -1.91 -3.05
CA LEU A 46 2.19 -0.92 -3.36
C LEU A 46 2.83 -0.34 -2.09
N THR A 47 2.03 0.05 -1.09
CA THR A 47 2.56 0.58 0.17
C THR A 47 3.30 -0.51 0.97
N GLY A 48 2.76 -1.73 1.02
CA GLY A 48 3.44 -2.88 1.64
C GLY A 48 4.77 -3.20 0.97
N TYR A 49 4.83 -3.12 -0.36
CA TYR A 49 6.04 -3.38 -1.13
C TYR A 49 7.08 -2.29 -0.88
N ALA A 50 6.68 -1.02 -0.93
CA ALA A 50 7.56 0.11 -0.66
C ALA A 50 8.18 -0.02 0.73
N VAL A 51 7.37 -0.25 1.76
CA VAL A 51 7.89 -0.44 3.12
C VAL A 51 8.83 -1.64 3.22
N GLY A 52 8.45 -2.79 2.66
CA GLY A 52 9.28 -4.00 2.71
C GLY A 52 10.62 -3.85 1.99
N PHE A 53 10.62 -3.11 0.87
CA PHE A 53 11.83 -2.81 0.10
C PHE A 53 12.75 -1.84 0.86
N LEU A 54 12.21 -0.77 1.43
CA LEU A 54 12.98 0.26 2.14
C LEU A 54 13.40 -0.14 3.56
N ALA A 55 12.78 -1.17 4.14
CA ALA A 55 13.15 -1.72 5.44
C ALA A 55 14.38 -2.65 5.39
N ASP A 56 15.14 -2.64 4.28
CA ASP A 56 16.36 -3.42 4.07
C ASP A 56 16.24 -4.90 4.47
N ARG A 57 15.11 -5.52 4.11
CA ARG A 57 14.84 -6.94 4.40
C ARG A 57 14.86 -7.27 5.90
N ARG A 58 14.57 -6.30 6.77
CA ARG A 58 14.45 -6.43 8.24
C ARG A 58 13.17 -5.76 8.74
N ALA A 59 12.04 -6.05 8.11
CA ALA A 59 10.77 -5.46 8.48
C ALA A 59 10.31 -5.95 9.87
N THR A 60 10.05 -4.99 10.77
CA THR A 60 9.44 -5.23 12.09
C THR A 60 7.92 -5.03 12.04
N GLN A 61 7.22 -5.29 13.15
CA GLN A 61 5.78 -5.00 13.25
C GLN A 61 5.44 -3.52 12.99
N LEU A 62 6.31 -2.58 13.41
CA LEU A 62 6.10 -1.16 13.17
C LEU A 62 6.01 -0.84 11.67
N HIS A 63 6.85 -1.49 10.86
CA HIS A 63 6.83 -1.34 9.41
C HIS A 63 5.50 -1.82 8.80
N GLN A 64 4.97 -2.94 9.29
CA GLN A 64 3.68 -3.47 8.84
C GLN A 64 2.53 -2.49 9.17
N ILE A 65 2.56 -1.88 10.37
CA ILE A 65 1.60 -0.84 10.76
C ILE A 65 1.71 0.37 9.81
N ILE A 66 2.92 0.86 9.54
CA ILE A 66 3.15 1.99 8.62
C ILE A 66 2.58 1.68 7.23
N ALA A 67 2.82 0.49 6.70
CA ALA A 67 2.30 0.07 5.40
C ALA A 67 0.76 0.08 5.35
N VAL A 68 0.11 -0.43 6.41
CA VAL A 68 -1.35 -0.43 6.54
C VAL A 68 -1.89 0.98 6.63
N VAL A 69 -1.35 1.82 7.51
CA VAL A 69 -1.80 3.21 7.68
C VAL A 69 -1.63 3.99 6.36
N ALA A 70 -0.48 3.85 5.70
CA ALA A 70 -0.25 4.47 4.40
C ALA A 70 -1.23 3.95 3.33
N SER A 71 -1.57 2.65 3.33
CA SER A 71 -2.57 2.11 2.39
C SER A 71 -3.94 2.76 2.58
N LEU A 72 -4.39 2.91 3.82
CA LEU A 72 -5.67 3.52 4.14
C LEU A 72 -5.69 5.00 3.77
N ILE A 73 -4.58 5.72 4.00
CA ILE A 73 -4.41 7.10 3.54
C ILE A 73 -4.47 7.17 2.02
N GLY A 74 -3.77 6.30 1.29
CA GLY A 74 -3.78 6.29 -0.17
C GLY A 74 -5.17 5.99 -0.76
N ILE A 75 -5.90 5.06 -0.14
CA ILE A 75 -7.28 4.73 -0.50
C ILE A 75 -8.19 5.95 -0.28
N MET A 76 -8.09 6.58 0.90
CA MET A 76 -8.86 7.77 1.24
C MET A 76 -8.58 8.92 0.26
N LEU A 77 -7.29 9.18 -0.02
CA LEU A 77 -6.87 10.21 -0.96
C LEU A 77 -7.35 9.92 -2.39
N GLY A 78 -7.36 8.64 -2.81
CA GLY A 78 -7.89 8.27 -4.12
C GLY A 78 -9.36 8.62 -4.30
N LYS A 79 -10.21 8.28 -3.31
CA LYS A 79 -11.63 8.67 -3.32
C LYS A 79 -11.79 10.19 -3.26
N PHE A 80 -11.03 10.88 -2.41
CA PHE A 80 -11.08 12.33 -2.28
C PHE A 80 -10.68 13.04 -3.58
N PHE A 81 -9.58 12.65 -4.21
CA PHE A 81 -9.13 13.25 -5.48
C PHE A 81 -10.12 12.99 -6.62
N ALA A 82 -10.69 11.79 -6.71
CA ALA A 82 -11.74 11.50 -7.70
C ALA A 82 -12.96 12.41 -7.48
N PHE A 83 -13.47 12.45 -6.25
CA PHE A 83 -14.63 13.26 -5.87
C PHE A 83 -14.40 14.74 -6.13
N GLY A 84 -13.29 15.28 -5.61
CA GLY A 84 -12.94 16.68 -5.75
C GLY A 84 -12.77 17.10 -7.21
N TYR A 85 -12.19 16.23 -8.03
CA TYR A 85 -12.06 16.48 -9.47
C TYR A 85 -13.41 16.52 -10.18
N ILE A 86 -14.29 15.55 -9.88
CA ILE A 86 -15.63 15.46 -10.49
C ILE A 86 -16.48 16.68 -10.10
N VAL A 87 -16.49 17.05 -8.81
CA VAL A 87 -17.26 18.18 -8.30
C VAL A 87 -16.82 19.51 -8.90
N ASN A 88 -15.50 19.73 -9.02
CA ASN A 88 -14.96 21.00 -9.50
C ASN A 88 -14.68 21.03 -11.01
N ASN A 89 -14.96 19.94 -11.73
CA ASN A 89 -14.54 19.74 -13.12
C ASN A 89 -13.05 20.04 -13.36
N GLY A 90 -12.21 19.68 -12.39
CA GLY A 90 -10.78 19.99 -12.40
C GLY A 90 -10.14 19.98 -11.02
N MET A 91 -8.84 20.29 -10.96
CA MET A 91 -8.09 20.34 -9.70
C MET A 91 -8.26 21.66 -8.92
N SER A 92 -8.75 22.71 -9.58
CA SER A 92 -8.96 24.01 -8.93
C SER A 92 -10.15 23.92 -7.97
N GLY A 93 -9.99 24.39 -6.73
CA GLY A 93 -11.07 24.37 -5.73
C GLY A 93 -11.32 23.03 -5.05
N MET A 94 -10.66 21.93 -5.45
CA MET A 94 -10.92 20.61 -4.86
C MET A 94 -10.55 20.49 -3.36
N PHE A 95 -9.67 21.37 -2.88
CA PHE A 95 -9.27 21.47 -1.47
C PHE A 95 -10.02 22.55 -0.71
N ASP A 96 -11.02 23.19 -1.31
CA ASP A 96 -11.83 24.18 -0.62
C ASP A 96 -12.58 23.52 0.54
N SER A 97 -12.68 24.23 1.66
CA SER A 97 -13.32 23.72 2.88
C SER A 97 -14.73 23.18 2.62
N TYR A 98 -15.46 23.81 1.70
CA TYR A 98 -16.77 23.35 1.26
C TYR A 98 -16.72 21.94 0.63
N VAL A 99 -15.79 21.69 -0.30
CA VAL A 99 -15.65 20.41 -1.00
C VAL A 99 -15.16 19.33 -0.04
N VAL A 100 -14.20 19.67 0.83
CA VAL A 100 -13.69 18.75 1.86
C VAL A 100 -14.80 18.36 2.85
N SER A 101 -15.61 19.33 3.30
CA SER A 101 -16.73 19.07 4.21
C SER A 101 -17.78 18.18 3.56
N MET A 102 -18.15 18.50 2.32
CA MET A 102 -19.09 17.71 1.53
C MET A 102 -18.58 16.28 1.29
N PHE A 103 -17.27 16.11 1.02
CA PHE A 103 -16.67 14.79 0.91
C PHE A 103 -16.79 13.99 2.20
N MET A 104 -16.48 14.60 3.35
CA MET A 104 -16.55 13.90 4.65
C MET A 104 -17.99 13.53 5.03
N GLU A 105 -18.97 14.34 4.63
CA GLU A 105 -20.40 14.07 4.80
C GLU A 105 -20.86 12.89 3.93
N LEU A 106 -20.48 12.89 2.65
CA LEU A 106 -20.89 11.85 1.68
C LEU A 106 -20.01 10.60 1.71
N LEU A 107 -18.87 10.62 2.41
CA LEU A 107 -17.92 9.52 2.47
C LEU A 107 -18.59 8.18 2.80
N PRO A 108 -19.45 8.06 3.83
CA PRO A 108 -20.08 6.79 4.16
C PRO A 108 -21.01 6.28 3.06
N GLU A 109 -21.65 7.17 2.31
CA GLU A 109 -22.55 6.85 1.20
C GLU A 109 -21.77 6.41 -0.04
N MET A 110 -20.57 6.96 -0.24
CA MET A 110 -19.64 6.56 -1.30
C MET A 110 -18.97 5.21 -1.04
N PHE A 111 -19.06 4.65 0.17
CA PHE A 111 -18.49 3.34 0.49
C PHE A 111 -19.53 2.24 0.28
N SER A 112 -19.33 1.45 -0.77
CA SER A 112 -20.12 0.26 -1.00
C SER A 112 -19.65 -0.91 -0.12
N MET A 113 -20.50 -1.92 0.05
CA MET A 113 -20.12 -3.18 0.71
C MET A 113 -18.94 -3.87 0.00
N PHE A 114 -18.81 -3.69 -1.32
CA PHE A 114 -17.69 -4.23 -2.09
C PHE A 114 -16.37 -3.50 -1.79
N ASP A 115 -16.40 -2.19 -1.56
CA ASP A 115 -15.20 -1.44 -1.18
C ASP A 115 -14.60 -1.95 0.12
N ILE A 116 -15.45 -2.31 1.09
CA ILE A 116 -15.01 -2.87 2.37
C ILE A 116 -14.18 -4.13 2.15
N LEU A 117 -14.62 -5.04 1.25
CA LEU A 117 -13.88 -6.27 0.94
C LEU A 117 -12.49 -5.96 0.37
N PHE A 118 -12.40 -5.02 -0.55
CA PHE A 118 -11.12 -4.66 -1.16
C PHE A 118 -10.22 -3.87 -0.23
N VAL A 119 -10.76 -3.04 0.65
CA VAL A 119 -10.01 -2.40 1.74
C VAL A 119 -9.44 -3.46 2.68
N LEU A 120 -10.21 -4.50 3.04
CA LEU A 120 -9.69 -5.61 3.83
C LEU A 120 -8.55 -6.34 3.11
N PHE A 121 -8.69 -6.61 1.82
CA PHE A 121 -7.60 -7.20 1.03
C PHE A 121 -6.37 -6.28 0.97
N ALA A 122 -6.56 -4.97 0.84
CA ALA A 122 -5.50 -3.99 0.88
C ALA A 122 -4.75 -4.03 2.22
N VAL A 123 -5.48 -4.02 3.34
CA VAL A 123 -4.92 -4.07 4.70
C VAL A 123 -4.14 -5.37 4.92
N VAL A 124 -4.73 -6.53 4.58
CA VAL A 124 -4.06 -7.83 4.73
C VAL A 124 -2.80 -7.88 3.89
N THR A 125 -2.84 -7.37 2.66
CA THR A 125 -1.68 -7.35 1.76
C THR A 125 -0.60 -6.41 2.27
N ALA A 126 -0.95 -5.19 2.65
CA ALA A 126 -0.02 -4.20 3.21
C ALA A 126 0.66 -4.70 4.49
N TRP A 127 -0.07 -5.44 5.32
CA TRP A 127 0.47 -6.05 6.55
C TRP A 127 1.44 -7.20 6.25
N ARG A 128 1.06 -8.12 5.36
CA ARG A 128 1.82 -9.36 5.14
C ARG A 128 3.05 -9.17 4.26
N LEU A 129 3.01 -8.23 3.31
CA LEU A 129 4.05 -8.11 2.29
C LEU A 129 5.44 -7.74 2.86
N PRO A 130 5.59 -6.75 3.77
CA PRO A 130 6.89 -6.45 4.38
C PRO A 130 7.52 -7.65 5.11
N ALA A 131 6.69 -8.41 5.84
CA ALA A 131 7.12 -9.60 6.56
C ALA A 131 7.56 -10.73 5.60
N ALA A 132 6.78 -10.97 4.55
CA ALA A 132 7.08 -11.98 3.54
C ALA A 132 8.40 -11.70 2.81
N MET A 133 8.68 -10.43 2.50
CA MET A 133 9.94 -10.02 1.86
C MET A 133 11.16 -10.26 2.77
N THR A 134 11.01 -10.00 4.06
CA THR A 134 12.06 -10.25 5.07
C THR A 134 12.33 -11.74 5.23
N ALA A 135 11.28 -12.56 5.33
CA ALA A 135 11.40 -14.01 5.43
C ALA A 135 12.08 -14.63 4.20
N LYS A 136 11.68 -14.19 2.99
CA LYS A 136 12.29 -14.64 1.74
C LYS A 136 13.78 -14.31 1.67
N ALA A 137 14.16 -13.09 2.08
CA ALA A 137 15.55 -12.66 2.09
C ALA A 137 16.43 -13.48 3.05
N GLN A 138 15.91 -13.92 4.20
CA GLN A 138 16.64 -14.77 5.15
C GLN A 138 16.88 -16.18 4.60
N GLN A 139 15.91 -16.72 3.87
CA GLN A 139 16.04 -18.03 3.22
C GLN A 139 17.14 -18.02 2.15
N GLU A 140 17.23 -16.96 1.34
CA GLU A 140 18.28 -16.79 0.33
C GLU A 140 19.70 -16.71 0.91
N GLN A 141 19.82 -16.29 2.18
CA GLN A 141 21.11 -16.14 2.87
C GLN A 141 21.54 -17.38 3.67
N THR A 142 20.64 -18.35 3.86
CA THR A 142 20.97 -19.60 4.57
C THR A 142 21.72 -20.52 3.58
N PRO A 143 22.99 -20.87 3.83
CA PRO A 143 23.73 -21.76 2.93
C PRO A 143 22.95 -23.05 2.71
N GLN A 144 22.79 -23.47 1.45
CA GLN A 144 22.14 -24.75 1.17
C GLN A 144 22.85 -25.85 1.95
N PRO A 145 22.12 -26.75 2.64
CA PRO A 145 22.75 -27.88 3.29
C PRO A 145 23.54 -28.64 2.23
N ILE A 146 24.86 -28.68 2.39
CA ILE A 146 25.78 -29.52 1.63
C ILE A 146 25.16 -30.91 1.63
N THR A 147 24.61 -31.32 0.50
CA THR A 147 24.14 -32.68 0.33
C THR A 147 25.37 -33.54 0.48
N PRO A 148 25.45 -34.44 1.48
CA PRO A 148 26.57 -35.35 1.55
C PRO A 148 26.55 -36.15 0.25
N VAL A 149 27.56 -35.94 -0.59
CA VAL A 149 27.81 -36.79 -1.76
C VAL A 149 27.92 -38.20 -1.22
N ASN A 150 26.92 -39.01 -1.51
CA ASN A 150 26.87 -40.39 -1.02
C ASN A 150 27.82 -41.20 -1.91
N ASP A 151 29.10 -41.24 -1.53
CA ASP A 151 30.15 -42.00 -2.24
C ASP A 151 29.91 -43.53 -2.24
N ARG A 152 28.81 -44.01 -1.66
CA ARG A 152 28.45 -45.44 -1.55
C ARG A 152 27.78 -46.03 -2.79
N GLU A 153 27.52 -45.25 -3.83
CA GLU A 153 26.93 -45.76 -5.09
C GLU A 153 28.00 -46.26 -6.10
N ASN A 154 29.30 -46.18 -5.77
CA ASN A 154 30.41 -46.53 -6.66
C ASN A 154 31.29 -47.70 -6.18
N LEU A 155 30.83 -48.56 -5.27
CA LEU A 155 31.54 -49.76 -4.79
C LEU A 155 30.72 -51.02 -5.07
#